data_AF-A0A0U1DBK8-F1
#
_entry.id   AF-A0A0U1DBK8-F1
#
_cell.length_a   1.000
_cell.length_b   1.000
_cell.length_c   1.000
_cell.angle_alpha   90.00
_cell.angle_beta   90.00
_cell.angle_gamma   90.00
#
_symmetry.space_group_name_H-M   'P 1'
#
loop_
_entity.id
_entity.type
_entity.pdbx_description
1 polymer ?
#
loop_
_entity_poly.entity_id
_entity_poly.type
_entity_poly.pdbx_seq_one_letter_code
_entity_poly.pdbx_strand_id
1 'polypeptide(L)'
;MAGSEAVLAIQTWQEIKADFSVNWLIYLSMPFVAAFVGWSTKIVALEMLYRPMEFRGIGVLGWQGIVPRRAGKVGSKTIELLTQNLLKPEELLAKVDAKEAVEALRKPLTQAVDDISRDIAEQIRPGLWDSLPDAARNAIQARIHDQTPRIVEKMLNEMRADLNRFVDIQYLAVTTLVRNKDKLNRLMRGLGDNAMAFVRRSGIYFGLGIGVVQMVAWALFQNPWIMPAFGFGVGLISDYIALNMLFRPVRPTKYLGFIPFQGLLHAERDKITEDYARILAEDLFSPEILFDGVLRGPGSDKLFALVGKEVEAAIDAQTGIATPLVKLAVGTQRYNAAKDRLVKLVLERLPTTLVEAQDYAMNALDLEKTIIDKMGQLTNEEYESILRPVFKDDEPTMIAVGAILGGIVGEIQVQVVEHFGREPQVTALNTLLHH
;
A
#
# COMPACT_ATOMS: atom_id res chain seq x y z
N MET A 1 10.21 -41.39 -44.14
CA MET A 1 8.81 -41.88 -44.18
C MET A 1 8.76 -43.23 -43.50
N ALA A 2 8.21 -43.27 -42.29
CA ALA A 2 7.48 -44.38 -41.67
C ALA A 2 6.86 -43.75 -40.41
N GLY A 3 5.54 -43.58 -40.42
CA GLY A 3 4.80 -42.75 -39.48
C GLY A 3 4.87 -43.30 -38.05
N SER A 4 5.14 -42.40 -37.10
CA SER A 4 4.76 -42.59 -35.71
C SER A 4 3.23 -42.53 -35.63
N GLU A 5 2.58 -43.67 -35.77
CA GLU A 5 1.20 -43.82 -35.30
C GLU A 5 1.24 -43.90 -33.78
N ALA A 6 1.25 -42.74 -33.12
CA ALA A 6 0.79 -42.63 -31.75
C ALA A 6 -0.72 -42.86 -31.75
N VAL A 7 -1.13 -44.12 -31.92
CA VAL A 7 -2.50 -44.54 -31.63
C VAL A 7 -2.68 -44.30 -30.13
N LEU A 8 -3.42 -43.25 -29.77
CA LEU A 8 -3.97 -43.09 -28.42
C LEU A 8 -4.83 -44.32 -28.16
N ALA A 9 -4.25 -45.35 -27.54
CA ALA A 9 -4.94 -46.55 -27.16
C ALA A 9 -5.94 -46.17 -26.06
N ILE A 10 -7.18 -45.90 -26.44
CA ILE A 10 -8.27 -45.66 -25.51
C ILE A 10 -8.56 -47.00 -24.83
N GLN A 11 -8.45 -47.04 -23.50
CA GLN A 11 -8.74 -48.26 -22.74
C GLN A 11 -10.20 -48.67 -22.91
N THR A 12 -10.44 -49.96 -23.04
CA THR A 12 -11.77 -50.54 -23.05
C THR A 12 -12.38 -50.52 -21.64
N TRP A 13 -13.71 -50.55 -21.55
CA TRP A 13 -14.42 -50.54 -20.27
C TRP A 13 -14.03 -51.69 -19.32
N GLN A 14 -13.61 -52.84 -19.87
CA GLN A 14 -13.13 -53.96 -19.08
C GLN A 14 -11.75 -53.71 -18.48
N GLU A 15 -10.84 -53.12 -19.25
CA GLU A 15 -9.49 -52.74 -18.81
C GLU A 15 -9.55 -51.67 -17.71
N ILE A 16 -10.40 -50.65 -17.88
CA ILE A 16 -10.62 -49.59 -16.90
C ILE A 16 -11.11 -50.17 -15.57
N LYS A 17 -12.08 -51.10 -15.60
CA LYS A 17 -12.60 -51.75 -14.39
C LYS A 17 -11.54 -52.59 -13.69
N ALA A 18 -10.74 -53.34 -14.45
CA ALA A 18 -9.68 -54.16 -13.90
C ALA A 18 -8.62 -53.28 -13.22
N ASP A 19 -8.16 -52.23 -13.89
CA ASP A 19 -7.18 -51.29 -13.35
C ASP A 19 -7.71 -50.53 -12.12
N PHE A 20 -8.95 -50.01 -12.20
CA PHE A 20 -9.59 -49.35 -11.06
C PHE A 20 -9.72 -50.29 -9.86
N SER A 21 -10.03 -51.58 -10.05
CA SER A 21 -10.16 -52.52 -8.92
C SER A 21 -8.85 -52.72 -8.15
N VAL A 22 -7.72 -52.64 -8.82
CA VAL A 22 -6.38 -52.80 -8.24
C VAL A 22 -5.86 -51.47 -7.68
N ASN A 23 -6.14 -50.37 -8.37
CA ASN A 23 -5.57 -49.05 -8.10
C ASN A 23 -6.61 -48.03 -7.57
N TRP A 24 -7.75 -48.48 -7.02
CA TRP A 24 -8.87 -47.61 -6.61
C TRP A 24 -8.43 -46.47 -5.67
N LEU A 25 -7.44 -46.73 -4.81
CA LEU A 25 -6.89 -45.74 -3.88
C LEU A 25 -6.13 -44.63 -4.62
N ILE A 26 -5.42 -44.98 -5.70
CA ILE A 26 -4.73 -44.02 -6.57
C ILE A 26 -5.77 -43.14 -7.27
N TYR A 27 -6.75 -43.75 -7.94
CA TYR A 27 -7.83 -43.01 -8.62
C TYR A 27 -8.59 -42.08 -7.67
N LEU A 28 -8.99 -42.59 -6.50
CA LEU A 28 -9.72 -41.79 -5.52
C LEU A 28 -8.87 -40.68 -4.93
N SER A 29 -7.55 -40.88 -4.79
CA SER A 29 -6.64 -39.84 -4.29
C SER A 29 -6.38 -38.70 -5.29
N MET A 30 -6.50 -38.93 -6.60
CA MET A 30 -6.20 -37.91 -7.62
C MET A 30 -6.99 -36.60 -7.43
N PRO A 31 -8.32 -36.60 -7.23
CA PRO A 31 -9.07 -35.37 -6.92
C PRO A 31 -8.63 -34.66 -5.63
N PHE A 32 -8.29 -35.40 -4.58
CA PHE A 32 -7.86 -34.81 -3.30
C PHE A 32 -6.45 -34.23 -3.38
N VAL A 33 -5.55 -34.92 -4.07
CA VAL A 33 -4.20 -34.41 -4.36
C VAL A 33 -4.32 -33.15 -5.20
N ALA A 34 -5.09 -33.17 -6.29
CA ALA A 34 -5.32 -31.98 -7.12
C ALA A 34 -5.93 -30.82 -6.33
N ALA A 35 -6.87 -31.07 -5.40
CA ALA A 35 -7.42 -30.06 -4.50
C ALA A 35 -6.39 -29.48 -3.54
N PHE A 36 -5.57 -30.33 -2.92
CA PHE A 36 -4.48 -29.90 -2.03
C PHE A 36 -3.43 -29.08 -2.78
N VAL A 37 -3.07 -29.52 -3.99
CA VAL A 37 -2.14 -28.82 -4.87
C VAL A 37 -2.72 -27.47 -5.27
N GLY A 38 -3.95 -27.42 -5.80
CA GLY A 38 -4.62 -26.18 -6.16
C GLY A 38 -4.80 -25.19 -5.00
N TRP A 39 -4.88 -25.67 -3.75
CA TRP A 39 -4.88 -24.83 -2.56
C TRP A 39 -3.49 -24.32 -2.20
N SER A 40 -2.50 -25.22 -2.13
CA SER A 40 -1.12 -24.91 -1.73
C SER A 40 -0.38 -24.03 -2.75
N THR A 41 -0.55 -24.28 -4.05
CA THR A 41 0.06 -23.46 -5.11
C THR A 41 -0.46 -22.04 -5.08
N LYS A 42 -1.76 -21.83 -4.78
CA LYS A 42 -2.33 -20.48 -4.59
C LYS A 42 -1.75 -19.75 -3.39
N ILE A 43 -1.48 -20.45 -2.28
CA ILE A 43 -0.80 -19.86 -1.13
C ILE A 43 0.62 -19.43 -1.50
N VAL A 44 1.36 -20.31 -2.18
CA VAL A 44 2.74 -20.05 -2.59
C VAL A 44 2.82 -18.90 -3.59
N ALA A 45 2.00 -18.92 -4.64
CA ALA A 45 1.93 -17.86 -5.63
C ALA A 45 1.62 -16.49 -4.99
N LEU A 46 0.72 -16.48 -4.01
CA LEU A 46 0.38 -15.27 -3.28
C LEU A 46 1.53 -14.78 -2.39
N GLU A 47 2.20 -15.66 -1.67
CA GLU A 47 3.34 -15.25 -0.84
C GLU A 47 4.50 -14.75 -1.72
N MET A 48 4.69 -15.36 -2.91
CA MET A 48 5.66 -14.94 -3.92
C MET A 48 5.37 -13.57 -4.55
N LEU A 49 4.14 -13.06 -4.47
CA LEU A 49 3.78 -11.69 -4.89
C LEU A 49 4.42 -10.64 -3.99
N TYR A 50 4.55 -10.96 -2.70
CA TYR A 50 4.86 -9.98 -1.66
C TYR A 50 6.18 -10.24 -0.93
N ARG A 51 6.72 -11.46 -1.00
CA ARG A 51 7.98 -11.86 -0.36
C ARG A 51 8.87 -12.63 -1.34
N PRO A 52 10.20 -12.58 -1.14
CA PRO A 52 10.94 -11.77 -0.16
C PRO A 52 11.02 -10.29 -0.58
N MET A 53 11.21 -9.39 0.40
CA MET A 53 11.29 -7.93 0.18
C MET A 53 12.49 -7.54 -0.68
N GLU A 54 13.59 -8.25 -0.48
CA GLU A 54 14.81 -8.13 -1.26
C GLU A 54 15.04 -9.42 -2.04
N PHE A 55 15.74 -9.30 -3.15
CA PHE A 55 16.10 -10.45 -3.96
C PHE A 55 16.91 -11.45 -3.14
N ARG A 56 16.44 -12.70 -3.08
CA ARG A 56 17.17 -13.82 -2.48
C ARG A 56 17.49 -14.86 -3.54
N GLY A 57 18.77 -15.16 -3.71
CA GLY A 57 19.27 -16.19 -4.64
C GLY A 57 20.63 -15.83 -5.22
N ILE A 58 21.08 -16.60 -6.21
CA ILE A 58 22.41 -16.44 -6.83
C ILE A 58 22.22 -16.14 -8.32
N GLY A 59 22.65 -14.96 -8.77
CA GLY A 59 22.58 -14.54 -10.18
C GLY A 59 21.15 -14.51 -10.71
N VAL A 60 20.87 -15.27 -11.77
CA VAL A 60 19.53 -15.40 -12.37
C VAL A 60 18.59 -16.33 -11.58
N LEU A 61 19.13 -17.13 -10.66
CA LEU A 61 18.40 -18.10 -9.84
C LEU A 61 18.07 -17.51 -8.47
N GLY A 62 17.21 -16.49 -8.48
CA GLY A 62 16.67 -15.94 -7.24
C GLY A 62 15.30 -15.33 -7.42
N TRP A 63 14.63 -15.14 -6.28
CA TRP A 63 13.27 -14.62 -6.24
C TRP A 63 13.21 -13.35 -5.41
N GLN A 64 12.36 -12.43 -5.85
CA GLN A 64 11.94 -11.27 -5.09
C GLN A 64 10.43 -11.15 -5.29
N GLY A 65 9.71 -10.75 -4.24
CA GLY A 65 8.31 -10.42 -4.35
C GLY A 65 8.08 -9.45 -5.51
N ILE A 66 7.07 -9.72 -6.34
CA ILE A 66 6.76 -8.91 -7.53
C ILE A 66 6.45 -7.45 -7.14
N VAL A 67 5.66 -7.24 -6.07
CA VAL A 67 5.33 -5.91 -5.56
C VAL A 67 6.59 -5.16 -5.06
N PRO A 68 7.41 -5.73 -4.15
CA PRO A 68 8.69 -5.12 -3.77
C PRO A 68 9.66 -4.87 -4.93
N ARG A 69 9.70 -5.76 -5.92
CA ARG A 69 10.55 -5.65 -7.11
C ARG A 69 10.12 -4.51 -8.02
N ARG A 70 8.81 -4.26 -8.13
CA ARG A 70 8.21 -3.21 -8.96
C ARG A 70 7.75 -1.99 -8.15
N ALA A 71 8.27 -1.81 -6.94
CA ALA A 71 7.79 -0.81 -5.99
C ALA A 71 7.71 0.62 -6.56
N GLY A 72 8.67 1.01 -7.39
CA GLY A 72 8.67 2.31 -8.07
C GLY A 72 7.44 2.53 -8.96
N LYS A 73 7.09 1.54 -9.79
CA LYS A 73 5.96 1.60 -10.72
C LYS A 73 4.62 1.42 -10.00
N VAL A 74 4.54 0.41 -9.12
CA VAL A 74 3.30 0.11 -8.37
C VAL A 74 2.97 1.24 -7.40
N GLY A 75 3.97 1.76 -6.68
CA GLY A 75 3.82 2.89 -5.78
C GLY A 75 3.35 4.14 -6.50
N SER A 76 4.04 4.56 -7.57
CA SER A 76 3.66 5.79 -8.30
C SER A 76 2.25 5.72 -8.88
N LYS A 77 1.85 4.57 -9.44
CA LYS A 77 0.49 4.40 -9.98
C LYS A 77 -0.57 4.43 -8.88
N THR A 78 -0.29 3.80 -7.73
CA THR A 78 -1.19 3.83 -6.57
C THR A 78 -1.40 5.26 -6.08
N ILE A 79 -0.31 6.03 -5.95
CA ILE A 79 -0.37 7.44 -5.55
C ILE A 79 -1.15 8.29 -6.55
N GLU A 80 -0.90 8.12 -7.84
CA GLU A 80 -1.60 8.86 -8.88
C GLU A 80 -3.12 8.67 -8.76
N LEU A 81 -3.57 7.41 -8.61
CA LEU A 81 -4.99 7.08 -8.49
C LEU A 81 -5.61 7.63 -7.21
N LEU A 82 -4.86 7.60 -6.10
CA LEU A 82 -5.29 8.12 -4.81
C LEU A 82 -5.46 9.65 -4.81
N THR A 83 -4.46 10.37 -5.30
CA THR A 83 -4.47 11.84 -5.30
C THR A 83 -5.46 12.40 -6.33
N GLN A 84 -5.67 11.70 -7.46
CA GLN A 84 -6.63 12.14 -8.48
C GLN A 84 -8.08 11.92 -8.05
N ASN A 85 -8.40 10.79 -7.40
CA ASN A 85 -9.79 10.37 -7.19
C ASN A 85 -10.25 10.48 -5.73
N LEU A 86 -9.34 10.57 -4.76
CA LEU A 86 -9.68 10.39 -3.34
C LEU A 86 -9.29 11.59 -2.48
N LEU A 87 -8.00 11.94 -2.43
CA LEU A 87 -7.48 12.89 -1.46
C LEU A 87 -6.86 14.10 -2.15
N LYS A 88 -7.62 15.20 -2.18
CA LYS A 88 -7.13 16.49 -2.66
C LYS A 88 -6.49 17.25 -1.49
N PRO A 89 -5.25 17.74 -1.64
CA PRO A 89 -4.55 18.45 -0.57
C PRO A 89 -5.35 19.65 -0.04
N GLU A 90 -6.02 20.38 -0.94
CA GLU A 90 -6.77 21.59 -0.63
C GLU A 90 -7.95 21.31 0.30
N GLU A 91 -8.60 20.16 0.14
CA GLU A 91 -9.72 19.74 0.98
C GLU A 91 -9.26 19.32 2.38
N LEU A 92 -8.07 18.70 2.49
CA LEU A 92 -7.49 18.37 3.78
C LEU A 92 -7.15 19.63 4.57
N LEU A 93 -6.53 20.62 3.92
CA LEU A 93 -6.18 21.87 4.59
C LEU A 93 -7.41 22.72 4.94
N ALA A 94 -8.52 22.58 4.20
CA ALA A 94 -9.79 23.22 4.53
C ALA A 94 -10.42 22.69 5.84
N LYS A 95 -10.07 21.46 6.26
CA LYS A 95 -10.52 20.88 7.54
C LYS A 95 -9.75 21.38 8.74
N VAL A 96 -8.51 21.81 8.54
CA VAL A 96 -7.74 22.47 9.59
C VAL A 96 -8.37 23.84 9.79
N ASP A 97 -8.85 24.19 10.98
CA ASP A 97 -9.25 25.56 11.31
C ASP A 97 -8.03 26.36 11.82
N ALA A 98 -7.93 27.64 11.45
CA ALA A 98 -6.73 28.41 11.77
C ALA A 98 -6.72 28.85 13.24
N LYS A 99 -7.89 29.15 13.80
CA LYS A 99 -8.03 29.58 15.20
C LYS A 99 -7.85 28.39 16.13
N GLU A 100 -8.43 27.25 15.79
CA GLU A 100 -8.24 26.00 16.54
C GLU A 100 -6.78 25.54 16.49
N ALA A 101 -6.14 25.61 15.33
CA ALA A 101 -4.70 25.31 15.20
C ALA A 101 -3.85 26.22 16.08
N VAL A 102 -4.16 27.53 16.09
CA VAL A 102 -3.49 28.51 16.94
C VAL A 102 -3.66 28.19 18.43
N GLU A 103 -4.86 27.81 18.87
CA GLU A 103 -5.09 27.45 20.28
C GLU A 103 -4.37 26.15 20.65
N ALA A 104 -4.40 25.14 19.78
CA ALA A 104 -3.66 23.90 19.98
C ALA A 104 -2.14 24.14 20.06
N LEU A 105 -1.63 25.06 19.25
CA LEU A 105 -0.22 25.44 19.24
C LEU A 105 0.16 26.42 20.35
N ARG A 106 -0.79 26.97 21.10
CA ARG A 106 -0.54 28.07 22.06
C ARG A 106 0.54 27.74 23.07
N LYS A 107 0.47 26.57 23.70
CA LYS A 107 1.46 26.13 24.69
C LYS A 107 2.83 25.85 24.05
N PRO A 108 2.94 25.04 22.97
CA PRO A 108 4.20 24.85 22.24
C PRO A 108 4.85 26.17 21.83
N LEU A 109 4.05 27.08 21.27
CA LEU A 109 4.51 28.39 20.81
C LEU A 109 4.96 29.28 21.96
N THR A 110 4.27 29.25 23.10
CA THR A 110 4.63 30.00 24.31
C THR A 110 6.01 29.56 24.81
N GLN A 111 6.24 28.26 24.89
CA GLN A 111 7.53 27.70 25.31
C GLN A 111 8.64 28.05 24.32
N ALA A 112 8.38 27.90 23.02
CA ALA A 112 9.35 28.28 21.98
C ALA A 112 9.69 29.77 22.04
N VAL A 113 8.70 30.64 22.28
CA VAL A 113 8.90 32.09 22.43
C VAL A 113 9.79 32.41 23.62
N ASP A 114 9.56 31.78 24.77
CA ASP A 114 10.34 32.02 25.98
C ASP A 114 11.80 31.60 25.80
N ASP A 115 12.02 30.42 25.22
CA ASP A 115 13.36 29.92 24.90
C ASP A 115 14.09 30.83 23.91
N ILE A 116 13.43 31.20 22.80
CA ILE A 116 13.99 32.07 21.77
C ILE A 116 14.31 33.46 22.34
N SER A 117 13.43 34.01 23.20
CA SER A 117 13.64 35.32 23.82
C SER A 117 14.87 35.34 24.72
N ARG A 118 15.05 34.28 25.52
CA ARG A 118 16.24 34.08 26.35
C ARG A 118 17.50 33.94 25.48
N ASP A 119 17.46 33.10 24.46
CA ASP A 119 18.59 32.83 23.57
C ASP A 119 19.06 34.10 22.83
N ILE A 120 18.13 34.95 22.40
CA ILE A 120 18.45 36.24 21.76
C ILE A 120 19.08 37.19 22.77
N ALA A 121 18.52 37.31 23.96
CA ALA A 121 19.03 38.23 24.97
C ALA A 121 20.46 37.86 25.40
N GLU A 122 20.72 36.58 25.67
CA GLU A 122 22.05 36.07 26.02
C GLU A 122 23.10 36.32 24.92
N GLN A 123 22.70 36.23 23.65
CA GLN A 123 23.58 36.52 22.51
C GLN A 123 23.88 38.01 22.34
N ILE A 124 22.96 38.91 22.70
CA ILE A 124 23.22 40.36 22.68
C ILE A 124 24.24 40.71 23.76
N ARG A 125 24.00 40.24 24.99
CA ARG A 125 24.93 40.38 26.11
C ARG A 125 24.68 39.23 27.09
N PRO A 126 25.73 38.50 27.52
CA PRO A 126 25.60 37.48 28.55
C PRO A 126 24.92 38.03 29.81
N GLY A 127 23.91 37.32 30.32
CA GLY A 127 23.09 37.71 31.46
C GLY A 127 22.12 38.87 31.20
N LEU A 128 21.90 39.29 29.95
CA LEU A 128 20.97 40.38 29.64
C LEU A 128 19.55 40.04 30.09
N TRP A 129 19.09 38.82 29.81
CA TRP A 129 17.74 38.39 30.15
C TRP A 129 17.51 38.43 31.66
N ASP A 130 18.46 37.91 32.42
CA ASP A 130 18.36 37.83 33.88
C ASP A 130 18.52 39.22 34.53
N SER A 131 19.21 40.15 33.86
CA SER A 131 19.38 41.54 34.31
C SER A 131 18.16 42.45 34.10
N LEU A 132 17.18 42.03 33.28
CA LEU A 132 15.96 42.80 33.04
C LEU A 132 15.04 42.76 34.27
N PRO A 133 14.42 43.90 34.66
CA PRO A 133 13.36 43.90 35.66
C PRO A 133 12.20 42.98 35.25
N ASP A 134 11.52 42.35 36.22
CA ASP A 134 10.39 41.45 35.95
C ASP A 134 9.31 42.10 35.09
N ALA A 135 9.02 43.38 35.33
CA ALA A 135 8.07 44.14 34.52
C ALA A 135 8.48 44.21 33.04
N ALA A 136 9.78 44.34 32.76
CA ALA A 136 10.28 44.39 31.38
C ALA A 136 10.24 43.01 30.71
N ARG A 137 10.62 41.93 31.42
CA ARG A 137 10.50 40.56 30.90
C ARG A 137 9.04 40.21 30.58
N ASN A 138 8.15 40.46 31.53
CA ASN A 138 6.72 40.19 31.38
C ASN A 138 6.11 41.01 30.24
N ALA A 139 6.52 42.26 30.07
CA ALA A 139 6.06 43.10 28.96
C ALA A 139 6.52 42.57 27.59
N ILE A 140 7.76 42.09 27.48
CA ILE A 140 8.27 41.46 26.25
C ILE A 140 7.49 40.18 25.95
N GLN A 141 7.37 39.28 26.94
CA GLN A 141 6.65 38.02 26.78
C GLN A 141 5.19 38.23 26.39
N ALA A 142 4.45 39.06 27.13
CA ALA A 142 3.04 39.36 26.82
C ALA A 142 2.89 39.89 25.40
N ARG A 143 3.81 40.76 24.98
CA ARG A 143 3.77 41.36 23.65
C ARG A 143 4.08 40.36 22.54
N ILE A 144 4.91 39.34 22.79
CA ILE A 144 5.14 38.26 21.82
C ILE A 144 3.95 37.30 21.83
N HIS A 145 3.43 36.91 22.99
CA HIS A 145 2.24 36.04 23.11
C HIS A 145 1.02 36.61 22.38
N ASP A 146 0.83 37.93 22.37
CA ASP A 146 -0.28 38.57 21.65
C ASP A 146 -0.10 38.56 20.12
N GLN A 147 1.14 38.48 19.61
CA GLN A 147 1.43 38.50 18.18
C GLN A 147 1.46 37.11 17.56
N THR A 148 1.99 36.13 18.29
CA THR A 148 2.20 34.78 17.80
C THR A 148 0.93 34.14 17.18
N PRO A 149 -0.26 34.21 17.80
CA PRO A 149 -1.52 33.78 17.20
C PRO A 149 -1.79 34.36 15.81
N ARG A 150 -1.55 35.67 15.64
CA ARG A 150 -1.82 36.39 14.39
C ARG A 150 -0.86 35.98 13.28
N ILE A 151 0.41 35.72 13.62
CA ILE A 151 1.43 35.24 12.68
C ILE A 151 1.04 33.86 12.17
N VAL A 152 0.72 32.94 13.08
CA VAL A 152 0.33 31.57 12.72
C VAL A 152 -0.96 31.56 11.90
N GLU A 153 -1.97 32.34 12.29
CA GLU A 153 -3.21 32.48 11.50
C GLU A 153 -2.94 33.00 10.08
N LYS A 154 -2.10 34.03 9.92
CA LYS A 154 -1.69 34.54 8.60
C LYS A 154 -0.97 33.47 7.78
N MET A 155 -0.02 32.76 8.39
CA MET A 155 0.72 31.70 7.71
C MET A 155 -0.21 30.59 7.23
N LEU A 156 -1.13 30.13 8.08
CA LEU A 156 -2.12 29.11 7.70
C LEU A 156 -3.04 29.59 6.57
N ASN A 157 -3.45 30.86 6.59
CA ASN A 157 -4.26 31.44 5.53
C ASN A 157 -3.48 31.60 4.21
N GLU A 158 -2.20 31.99 4.25
CA GLU A 158 -1.35 32.07 3.06
C GLU A 158 -1.06 30.67 2.49
N MET A 159 -0.87 29.66 3.35
CA MET A 159 -0.78 28.26 2.93
C MET A 159 -2.09 27.74 2.31
N ARG A 160 -3.25 28.13 2.84
CA ARG A 160 -4.56 27.78 2.24
C ARG A 160 -4.77 28.39 0.86
N ALA A 161 -4.29 29.61 0.66
CA ALA A 161 -4.46 30.30 -0.61
C ALA A 161 -3.65 29.66 -1.76
N ASP A 162 -2.51 29.04 -1.45
CA ASP A 162 -1.63 28.42 -2.45
C ASP A 162 -0.92 27.18 -1.88
N LEU A 163 -1.68 26.12 -1.60
CA LEU A 163 -1.14 24.92 -0.94
C LEU A 163 -0.09 24.20 -1.77
N ASN A 164 -0.32 24.08 -3.08
CA ASN A 164 0.58 23.41 -4.02
C ASN A 164 1.97 24.06 -4.08
N ARG A 165 2.10 25.31 -3.63
CA ARG A 165 3.40 25.97 -3.46
C ARG A 165 4.22 25.36 -2.34
N PHE A 166 3.60 24.94 -1.25
CA PHE A 166 4.27 24.49 -0.02
C PHE A 166 4.32 22.97 0.12
N VAL A 167 3.32 22.24 -0.40
CA VAL A 167 3.21 20.79 -0.25
C VAL A 167 3.00 20.12 -1.58
N ASP A 168 3.93 19.23 -1.94
CA ASP A 168 3.80 18.34 -3.09
C ASP A 168 3.43 16.93 -2.61
N ILE A 169 2.13 16.66 -2.54
CA ILE A 169 1.62 15.37 -2.06
C ILE A 169 2.07 14.21 -2.95
N GLN A 170 2.20 14.42 -4.26
CA GLN A 170 2.69 13.37 -5.16
C GLN A 170 4.14 13.00 -4.83
N TYR A 171 5.00 14.01 -4.67
CA TYR A 171 6.38 13.80 -4.24
C TYR A 171 6.46 13.06 -2.90
N LEU A 172 5.68 13.48 -1.90
CA LEU A 172 5.69 12.87 -0.56
C LEU A 172 5.23 11.44 -0.58
N ALA A 173 4.15 11.17 -1.29
CA ALA A 173 3.58 9.84 -1.34
C ALA A 173 4.48 8.88 -2.15
N VAL A 174 5.09 9.36 -3.25
CA VAL A 174 6.09 8.60 -4.01
C VAL A 174 7.33 8.33 -3.18
N THR A 175 7.90 9.35 -2.53
CA THR A 175 9.09 9.16 -1.70
C THR A 175 8.83 8.24 -0.50
N THR A 176 7.66 8.34 0.12
CA THR A 176 7.26 7.46 1.23
C THR A 176 7.10 6.01 0.79
N LEU A 177 6.32 5.72 -0.26
CA LEU A 177 6.07 4.35 -0.71
C LEU A 177 7.26 3.72 -1.45
N VAL A 178 8.00 4.50 -2.25
CA VAL A 178 9.13 3.98 -3.01
C VAL A 178 10.35 3.73 -2.12
N ARG A 179 10.61 4.60 -1.13
CA ARG A 179 11.69 4.36 -0.16
C ARG A 179 11.33 3.28 0.85
N ASN A 180 10.05 3.11 1.17
CA ASN A 180 9.58 2.13 2.13
C ASN A 180 8.75 1.04 1.45
N LYS A 181 9.44 0.01 0.94
CA LYS A 181 8.81 -1.15 0.32
C LYS A 181 7.87 -1.88 1.27
N ASP A 182 8.13 -1.86 2.58
CA ASP A 182 7.26 -2.50 3.58
C ASP A 182 5.90 -1.80 3.68
N LYS A 183 5.87 -0.47 3.70
CA LYS A 183 4.61 0.31 3.65
C LYS A 183 3.83 0.02 2.38
N LEU A 184 4.50 0.02 1.22
CA LEU A 184 3.86 -0.37 -0.04
C LEU A 184 3.30 -1.80 0.03
N ASN A 185 4.07 -2.74 0.56
CA ASN A 185 3.64 -4.14 0.68
C ASN A 185 2.44 -4.30 1.62
N ARG A 186 2.42 -3.57 2.74
CA ARG A 186 1.27 -3.53 3.67
C ARG A 186 0.03 -2.97 3.01
N LEU A 187 0.15 -1.84 2.31
CA LEU A 187 -0.94 -1.24 1.54
C LEU A 187 -1.52 -2.23 0.52
N MET A 188 -0.64 -2.89 -0.24
CA MET A 188 -1.04 -3.86 -1.26
C MET A 188 -1.64 -5.15 -0.68
N ARG A 189 -1.17 -5.60 0.49
CA ARG A 189 -1.71 -6.78 1.18
C ARG A 189 -3.07 -6.49 1.81
N GLY A 190 -3.19 -5.38 2.54
CA GLY A 190 -4.45 -5.01 3.21
C GLY A 190 -5.60 -4.83 2.23
N LEU A 191 -5.33 -4.31 1.03
CA LEU A 191 -6.31 -4.23 -0.07
C LEU A 191 -6.87 -5.58 -0.54
N GLY A 192 -6.14 -6.67 -0.30
CA GLY A 192 -6.44 -7.97 -0.90
C GLY A 192 -6.65 -9.10 0.10
N ASP A 193 -6.51 -8.93 1.41
CA ASP A 193 -6.50 -10.07 2.35
C ASP A 193 -7.75 -10.97 2.24
N ASN A 194 -8.94 -10.40 2.09
CA ASN A 194 -10.15 -11.22 1.89
C ASN A 194 -10.24 -11.78 0.47
N ALA A 195 -9.86 -10.99 -0.52
CA ALA A 195 -9.73 -11.41 -1.92
C ALA A 195 -8.84 -12.65 -2.04
N MET A 196 -7.70 -12.62 -1.37
CA MET A 196 -6.74 -13.70 -1.26
C MET A 196 -7.31 -14.91 -0.53
N ALA A 197 -8.03 -14.71 0.57
CA ALA A 197 -8.69 -15.79 1.29
C ALA A 197 -9.72 -16.51 0.42
N PHE A 198 -10.44 -15.79 -0.44
CA PHE A 198 -11.34 -16.39 -1.43
C PHE A 198 -10.58 -17.13 -2.53
N VAL A 199 -9.55 -16.52 -3.13
CA VAL A 199 -8.73 -17.16 -4.17
C VAL A 199 -8.17 -18.48 -3.64
N ARG A 200 -7.63 -18.48 -2.41
CA ARG A 200 -7.14 -19.68 -1.73
C ARG A 200 -8.21 -20.75 -1.55
N ARG A 201 -9.40 -20.38 -1.03
CA ARG A 201 -10.53 -21.32 -0.83
C ARG A 201 -11.06 -21.89 -2.14
N SER A 202 -11.16 -21.06 -3.18
CA SER A 202 -11.59 -21.49 -4.51
C SER A 202 -10.64 -22.53 -5.12
N GLY A 203 -9.34 -22.48 -4.79
CA GLY A 203 -8.34 -23.46 -5.22
C GLY A 203 -8.69 -24.91 -4.87
N ILE A 204 -9.34 -25.13 -3.72
CA ILE A 204 -9.80 -26.46 -3.30
C ILE A 204 -10.88 -26.97 -4.27
N TYR A 205 -11.89 -26.15 -4.55
CA TYR A 205 -13.02 -26.54 -5.40
C TYR A 205 -12.61 -26.74 -6.86
N PHE A 206 -11.79 -25.85 -7.41
CA PHE A 206 -11.25 -26.01 -8.76
C PHE A 206 -10.32 -27.21 -8.87
N GLY A 207 -9.42 -27.40 -7.89
CA GLY A 207 -8.54 -28.55 -7.86
C GLY A 207 -9.30 -29.87 -7.75
N LEU A 208 -10.36 -29.94 -6.94
CA LEU A 208 -11.22 -31.13 -6.85
C LEU A 208 -11.93 -31.40 -8.18
N GLY A 209 -12.60 -30.38 -8.75
CA GLY A 209 -13.34 -30.53 -10.00
C GLY A 209 -12.46 -30.96 -11.16
N ILE A 210 -11.29 -30.33 -11.33
CA ILE A 210 -10.37 -30.70 -12.40
C ILE A 210 -9.68 -32.03 -12.10
N GLY A 211 -9.40 -32.34 -10.83
CA GLY A 211 -8.84 -33.64 -10.45
C GLY A 211 -9.77 -34.81 -10.79
N VAL A 212 -11.10 -34.62 -10.75
CA VAL A 212 -12.07 -35.60 -11.27
C VAL A 212 -11.93 -35.78 -12.78
N VAL A 213 -11.75 -34.69 -13.53
CA VAL A 213 -11.51 -34.75 -14.98
C VAL A 213 -10.17 -35.44 -15.28
N GLN A 214 -9.12 -35.12 -14.53
CA GLN A 214 -7.82 -35.77 -14.63
C GLN A 214 -7.90 -37.27 -14.34
N MET A 215 -8.66 -37.67 -13.32
CA MET A 215 -8.90 -39.08 -12.98
C MET A 215 -9.57 -39.83 -14.14
N VAL A 216 -10.59 -39.22 -14.77
CA VAL A 216 -11.28 -39.80 -15.95
C VAL A 216 -10.35 -39.85 -17.16
N ALA A 217 -9.57 -38.80 -17.41
CA ALA A 217 -8.61 -38.76 -18.51
C ALA A 217 -7.50 -39.81 -18.33
N TRP A 218 -7.01 -39.98 -17.11
CA TRP A 218 -6.05 -41.03 -16.78
C TRP A 218 -6.62 -42.43 -17.05
N ALA A 219 -7.84 -42.68 -16.58
CA ALA A 219 -8.52 -43.95 -16.82
C ALA A 219 -8.70 -44.26 -18.32
N LEU A 220 -8.91 -43.24 -19.17
CA LEU A 220 -9.14 -43.46 -20.60
C LEU A 220 -7.85 -43.66 -21.40
N PHE A 221 -6.77 -42.97 -21.03
CA PHE A 221 -5.60 -42.82 -21.91
C PHE A 221 -4.28 -43.33 -21.30
N GLN A 222 -4.16 -43.49 -19.98
CA GLN A 222 -2.94 -43.93 -19.25
C GLN A 222 -1.64 -43.27 -19.72
N ASN A 223 -1.71 -42.02 -20.16
CA ASN A 223 -0.56 -41.32 -20.72
C ASN A 223 0.10 -40.46 -19.63
N PRO A 224 1.37 -40.69 -19.28
CA PRO A 224 2.11 -39.92 -18.27
C PRO A 224 2.04 -38.40 -18.48
N TRP A 225 2.05 -37.93 -19.73
CA TRP A 225 2.00 -36.50 -20.05
C TRP A 225 0.68 -35.83 -19.67
N ILE A 226 -0.37 -36.59 -19.38
CA ILE A 226 -1.67 -36.04 -18.97
C ILE A 226 -1.53 -35.30 -17.65
N MET A 227 -0.82 -35.83 -16.65
CA MET A 227 -0.80 -35.17 -15.34
C MET A 227 -0.02 -33.84 -15.33
N PRO A 228 1.17 -33.69 -15.96
CA PRO A 228 1.86 -32.41 -16.05
C PRO A 228 1.09 -31.40 -16.90
N ALA A 229 0.49 -31.85 -18.02
CA ALA A 229 -0.33 -30.98 -18.88
C ALA A 229 -1.60 -30.50 -18.17
N PHE A 230 -2.27 -31.38 -17.43
CA PHE A 230 -3.41 -31.00 -16.57
C PHE A 230 -2.96 -30.09 -15.44
N GLY A 231 -1.87 -30.39 -14.74
CA GLY A 231 -1.33 -29.53 -13.69
C GLY A 231 -1.04 -28.11 -14.20
N PHE A 232 -0.40 -27.99 -15.36
CA PHE A 232 -0.14 -26.72 -16.02
C PHE A 232 -1.43 -26.00 -16.43
N GLY A 233 -2.33 -26.71 -17.12
CA GLY A 233 -3.61 -26.17 -17.57
C GLY A 233 -4.53 -25.76 -16.42
N VAL A 234 -4.54 -26.53 -15.32
CA VAL A 234 -5.22 -26.22 -14.06
C VAL A 234 -4.70 -24.92 -13.51
N GLY A 235 -3.39 -24.78 -13.31
CA GLY A 235 -2.80 -23.56 -12.77
C GLY A 235 -3.18 -22.34 -13.61
N LEU A 236 -3.07 -22.46 -14.94
CA LEU A 236 -3.40 -21.37 -15.86
C LEU A 236 -4.90 -21.00 -15.84
N ILE A 237 -5.79 -21.98 -15.99
CA ILE A 237 -7.23 -21.75 -16.10
C ILE A 237 -7.84 -21.38 -14.75
N SER A 238 -7.49 -22.09 -13.68
CA SER A 238 -8.00 -21.81 -12.33
C SER A 238 -7.61 -20.41 -11.88
N ASP A 239 -6.36 -19.99 -12.09
CA ASP A 239 -5.91 -18.68 -11.63
C ASP A 239 -6.53 -17.55 -12.47
N TYR A 240 -6.66 -17.76 -13.78
CA TYR A 240 -7.41 -16.86 -14.65
C TYR A 240 -8.87 -16.71 -14.19
N ILE A 241 -9.56 -17.81 -13.91
CA ILE A 241 -10.96 -17.77 -13.45
C ILE A 241 -11.07 -17.11 -12.08
N ALA A 242 -10.22 -17.50 -11.12
CA ALA A 242 -10.26 -16.98 -9.75
C ALA A 242 -10.04 -15.46 -9.71
N LEU A 243 -9.11 -14.97 -10.53
CA LEU A 243 -8.84 -13.56 -10.68
C LEU A 243 -10.00 -12.83 -11.37
N ASN A 244 -10.59 -13.41 -12.43
CA ASN A 244 -11.74 -12.81 -13.08
C ASN A 244 -12.97 -12.73 -12.15
N MET A 245 -13.19 -13.77 -11.33
CA MET A 245 -14.22 -13.81 -10.29
C MET A 245 -14.00 -12.77 -9.18
N LEU A 246 -12.78 -12.25 -9.04
CA LEU A 246 -12.50 -11.19 -8.08
C LEU A 246 -13.13 -9.86 -8.49
N PHE A 247 -13.08 -9.53 -9.79
CA PHE A 247 -13.54 -8.24 -10.32
C PHE A 247 -14.92 -8.31 -10.96
N ARG A 248 -15.33 -9.47 -11.48
CA ARG A 248 -16.55 -9.62 -12.27
C ARG A 248 -17.47 -10.68 -11.68
N PRO A 249 -18.79 -10.46 -11.73
CA PRO A 249 -19.50 -9.31 -12.32
C PRO A 249 -19.52 -8.08 -11.38
N VAL A 250 -19.54 -6.87 -11.95
CA VAL A 250 -19.54 -5.60 -11.20
C VAL A 250 -20.84 -5.41 -10.39
N ARG A 251 -21.96 -5.80 -11.00
CA ARG A 251 -23.28 -5.79 -10.36
C ARG A 251 -23.64 -7.21 -9.96
N PRO A 252 -24.42 -7.41 -8.87
CA PRO A 252 -24.87 -8.73 -8.48
C PRO A 252 -25.64 -9.40 -9.63
N THR A 253 -25.23 -10.60 -10.01
CA THR A 253 -25.97 -11.44 -10.96
C THR A 253 -26.34 -12.77 -10.30
N LYS A 254 -27.20 -13.55 -10.95
CA LYS A 254 -27.54 -14.90 -10.50
C LYS A 254 -26.85 -15.92 -11.38
N TYR A 255 -25.90 -16.65 -10.82
CA TYR A 255 -25.31 -17.82 -11.46
C TYR A 255 -26.33 -18.97 -11.44
N LEU A 256 -26.51 -19.65 -12.57
CA LEU A 256 -27.52 -20.71 -12.76
C LEU A 256 -28.97 -20.30 -12.40
N GLY A 257 -29.27 -18.99 -12.39
CA GLY A 257 -30.61 -18.45 -12.14
C GLY A 257 -31.00 -18.29 -10.66
N PHE A 258 -30.27 -18.87 -9.71
CA PHE A 258 -30.62 -18.83 -8.27
C PHE A 258 -29.47 -18.54 -7.31
N ILE A 259 -28.20 -18.67 -7.70
CA ILE A 259 -27.07 -18.40 -6.82
C ILE A 259 -26.62 -16.95 -7.02
N PRO A 260 -26.86 -16.02 -6.08
CA PRO A 260 -26.37 -14.66 -6.22
C PRO A 260 -24.83 -14.66 -6.19
N PHE A 261 -24.22 -14.04 -7.18
CA PHE A 261 -22.78 -13.89 -7.28
C PHE A 261 -22.43 -12.48 -7.76
N GLN A 262 -21.43 -11.90 -7.12
CA GLN A 262 -20.85 -10.62 -7.48
C GLN A 262 -19.33 -10.76 -7.35
N GLY A 263 -18.59 -10.00 -8.16
CA GLY A 263 -17.15 -9.93 -8.02
C GLY A 263 -16.81 -9.54 -6.58
N LEU A 264 -15.92 -10.30 -5.95
CA LEU A 264 -15.69 -10.20 -4.51
C LEU A 264 -15.23 -8.81 -4.06
N LEU A 265 -14.45 -8.13 -4.90
CA LEU A 265 -13.98 -6.76 -4.62
C LEU A 265 -15.14 -5.76 -4.48
N HIS A 266 -16.23 -5.99 -5.21
CA HIS A 266 -17.47 -5.21 -5.10
C HIS A 266 -18.38 -5.73 -3.98
N ALA A 267 -18.40 -7.04 -3.74
CA ALA A 267 -19.20 -7.65 -2.68
C ALA A 267 -18.71 -7.28 -1.27
N GLU A 268 -17.41 -7.09 -1.10
CA GLU A 268 -16.78 -6.69 0.18
C GLU A 268 -16.32 -5.24 0.19
N ARG A 269 -16.95 -4.39 -0.62
CA ARG A 269 -16.57 -2.99 -0.80
C ARG A 269 -16.42 -2.23 0.52
N ASP A 270 -17.35 -2.40 1.46
CA ASP A 270 -17.34 -1.66 2.72
C ASP A 270 -16.10 -2.01 3.56
N LYS A 271 -15.84 -3.31 3.72
CA LYS A 271 -14.67 -3.79 4.48
C LYS A 271 -13.35 -3.39 3.83
N ILE A 272 -13.24 -3.54 2.50
CA ILE A 272 -12.05 -3.13 1.76
C ILE A 272 -11.84 -1.61 1.90
N THR A 273 -12.92 -0.84 1.87
CA THR A 273 -12.87 0.61 2.06
C THR A 273 -12.33 0.99 3.43
N GLU A 274 -12.81 0.35 4.50
CA GLU A 274 -12.31 0.58 5.87
C GLU A 274 -10.82 0.22 6.01
N ASP A 275 -10.42 -0.98 5.59
CA ASP A 275 -9.03 -1.42 5.68
C ASP A 275 -8.11 -0.53 4.83
N TYR A 276 -8.57 -0.09 3.66
CA TYR A 276 -7.81 0.83 2.82
C TYR A 276 -7.68 2.22 3.44
N ALA A 277 -8.78 2.77 3.98
CA ALA A 277 -8.79 4.07 4.62
C ALA A 277 -7.82 4.13 5.80
N ARG A 278 -7.83 3.09 6.64
CA ARG A 278 -6.91 2.97 7.78
C ARG A 278 -5.46 2.99 7.34
N ILE A 279 -5.09 2.15 6.36
CA ILE A 279 -3.69 2.10 5.90
C ILE A 279 -3.27 3.42 5.25
N LEU A 280 -4.13 4.07 4.46
CA LEU A 280 -3.80 5.35 3.86
C LEU A 280 -3.63 6.46 4.91
N ALA A 281 -4.51 6.51 5.90
CA ALA A 281 -4.45 7.50 6.98
C ALA A 281 -3.21 7.32 7.86
N GLU A 282 -2.83 6.08 8.19
CA GLU A 282 -1.71 5.77 9.08
C GLU A 282 -0.35 5.73 8.36
N ASP A 283 -0.26 5.03 7.22
CA ASP A 283 1.02 4.72 6.59
C ASP A 283 1.46 5.75 5.54
N LEU A 284 0.53 6.54 4.98
CA LEU A 284 0.81 7.42 3.82
C LEU A 284 0.53 8.90 4.06
N PHE A 285 -0.62 9.23 4.63
CA PHE A 285 -1.07 10.62 4.81
C PHE A 285 -1.12 11.05 6.27
N SER A 286 -0.47 10.32 7.18
CA SER A 286 -0.46 10.68 8.59
C SER A 286 0.08 12.10 8.81
N PRO A 287 -0.37 12.83 9.85
CA PRO A 287 0.11 14.17 10.15
C PRO A 287 1.64 14.27 10.23
N GLU A 288 2.28 13.23 10.76
CA GLU A 288 3.74 13.09 10.81
C GLU A 288 4.40 13.16 9.43
N ILE A 289 3.88 12.40 8.46
CA ILE A 289 4.41 12.35 7.09
C ILE A 289 4.13 13.66 6.38
N LEU A 290 2.95 14.24 6.58
CA LEU A 290 2.59 15.54 5.99
C LEU A 290 3.49 16.66 6.52
N PHE A 291 3.75 16.70 7.82
CA PHE A 291 4.64 17.70 8.43
C PHE A 291 6.10 17.51 8.01
N ASP A 292 6.59 16.27 7.96
CA ASP A 292 7.91 15.98 7.40
C ASP A 292 8.02 16.49 5.97
N GLY A 293 6.95 16.30 5.19
CA GLY A 293 6.89 16.74 3.83
C GLY A 293 6.85 18.25 3.63
N VAL A 294 6.14 18.97 4.50
CA VAL A 294 6.14 20.43 4.54
C VAL A 294 7.53 20.96 4.91
N LEU A 295 8.23 20.31 5.84
CA LEU A 295 9.52 20.77 6.38
C LEU A 295 10.73 20.38 5.54
N ARG A 296 10.69 19.22 4.87
CA ARG A 296 11.84 18.64 4.16
C ARG A 296 11.58 18.39 2.67
N GLY A 297 10.36 18.63 2.21
CA GLY A 297 9.98 18.47 0.80
C GLY A 297 10.41 19.65 -0.09
N PRO A 298 10.04 19.61 -1.38
CA PRO A 298 10.42 20.61 -2.38
C PRO A 298 9.90 22.03 -2.07
N GLY A 299 8.84 22.15 -1.26
CA GLY A 299 8.26 23.43 -0.85
C GLY A 299 8.86 24.03 0.44
N SER A 300 9.80 23.34 1.09
CA SER A 300 10.37 23.75 2.39
C SER A 300 11.02 25.13 2.36
N ASP A 301 11.81 25.45 1.34
CA ASP A 301 12.42 26.78 1.18
C ASP A 301 11.37 27.91 1.14
N LYS A 302 10.20 27.63 0.53
CA LYS A 302 9.11 28.61 0.43
C LYS A 302 8.39 28.75 1.77
N LEU A 303 8.22 27.67 2.53
CA LEU A 303 7.73 27.72 3.90
C LEU A 303 8.67 28.55 4.76
N PHE A 304 9.97 28.29 4.72
CA PHE A 304 10.95 29.02 5.52
C PHE A 304 11.02 30.49 5.15
N ALA A 305 10.91 30.82 3.85
CA ALA A 305 10.79 32.20 3.39
C ALA A 305 9.52 32.89 3.90
N LEU A 306 8.39 32.17 3.93
CA LEU A 306 7.13 32.69 4.48
C LEU A 306 7.24 32.95 5.99
N VAL A 307 7.78 31.99 6.76
CA VAL A 307 8.05 32.15 8.19
C VAL A 307 8.93 33.37 8.43
N GLY A 308 10.05 33.48 7.70
CA GLY A 308 10.99 34.59 7.84
C GLY A 308 10.33 35.94 7.56
N LYS A 309 9.58 36.04 6.46
CA LYS A 309 8.82 37.25 6.08
C LYS A 309 7.84 37.67 7.18
N GLU A 310 7.05 36.74 7.73
CA GLU A 310 6.05 37.09 8.75
C GLU A 310 6.69 37.43 10.10
N VAL A 311 7.78 36.76 10.48
CA VAL A 311 8.56 37.12 11.68
C VAL A 311 9.19 38.50 11.53
N GLU A 312 9.81 38.80 10.39
CA GLU A 312 10.38 40.12 10.12
C GLU A 312 9.34 41.23 10.14
N ALA A 313 8.19 40.98 9.51
CA ALA A 313 7.07 41.93 9.50
C ALA A 313 6.52 42.18 10.90
N ALA A 314 6.46 41.14 11.75
CA ALA A 314 6.04 41.28 13.15
C ALA A 314 7.03 42.13 13.96
N ILE A 315 8.35 41.94 13.76
CA ILE A 315 9.38 42.76 14.42
C ILE A 315 9.27 44.23 13.99
N ASP A 316 9.12 44.49 12.69
CA ASP A 316 9.05 45.86 12.18
C ASP A 316 7.76 46.57 12.57
N ALA A 317 6.64 45.85 12.67
CA ALA A 317 5.39 46.40 13.19
C ALA A 317 5.50 46.80 14.68
N GLN A 318 6.34 46.09 15.43
CA GLN A 318 6.58 46.30 16.86
C GLN A 318 7.50 47.48 17.15
N THR A 319 8.55 47.65 16.34
CA THR A 319 9.49 48.77 16.41
C THR A 319 8.95 50.02 15.73
N GLY A 320 8.04 49.87 14.75
CA GLY A 320 7.16 50.92 14.23
C GLY A 320 7.83 52.28 14.03
N ILE A 321 7.25 53.32 14.63
CA ILE A 321 7.71 54.71 14.59
C ILE A 321 9.11 54.88 15.22
N ALA A 322 9.49 54.00 16.16
CA ALA A 322 10.76 54.05 16.85
C ALA A 322 11.89 53.33 16.09
N THR A 323 11.62 52.64 14.98
CA THR A 323 12.64 51.92 14.18
C THR A 323 13.87 52.78 13.85
N PRO A 324 13.74 54.05 13.40
CA PRO A 324 14.90 54.91 13.15
C PRO A 324 15.71 55.18 14.43
N LEU A 325 15.03 55.39 15.55
CA LEU A 325 15.66 55.64 16.86
C LEU A 325 16.37 54.38 17.38
N VAL A 326 15.74 53.21 17.25
CA VAL A 326 16.34 51.92 17.63
C VAL A 326 17.56 51.61 16.77
N LYS A 327 17.49 51.85 15.45
CA LYS A 327 18.64 51.68 14.55
C LYS A 327 19.76 52.67 14.84
N LEU A 328 19.44 53.91 15.24
CA LEU A 328 20.43 54.91 15.66
C LEU A 328 21.10 54.52 16.99
N ALA A 329 20.35 53.99 17.95
CA ALA A 329 20.87 53.62 19.27
C ALA A 329 21.66 52.30 19.26
N VAL A 330 21.16 51.27 18.56
CA VAL A 330 21.74 49.92 18.54
C VAL A 330 22.71 49.73 17.36
N GLY A 331 22.55 50.53 16.30
CA GLY A 331 23.28 50.40 15.04
C GLY A 331 22.54 49.51 14.03
N THR A 332 22.44 49.97 12.77
CA THR A 332 21.70 49.28 11.70
C THR A 332 22.18 47.85 11.47
N GLN A 333 23.50 47.61 11.48
CA GLN A 333 24.05 46.26 11.30
C GLN A 333 23.65 45.31 12.43
N ARG A 334 23.70 45.77 13.69
CA ARG A 334 23.32 44.96 14.85
C ARG A 334 21.82 44.67 14.88
N TYR A 335 20.99 45.65 14.50
CA TYR A 335 19.55 45.45 14.38
C TYR A 335 19.20 44.39 13.34
N ASN A 336 19.76 44.49 12.12
CA ASN A 336 19.51 43.52 11.07
C ASN A 336 20.04 42.13 11.45
N ALA A 337 21.25 42.04 12.02
CA ALA A 337 21.82 40.78 12.50
C ALA A 337 20.94 40.13 13.58
N ALA A 338 20.32 40.91 14.47
CA ALA A 338 19.39 40.40 15.47
C ALA A 338 18.09 39.86 14.83
N LYS A 339 17.55 40.54 13.80
CA LYS A 339 16.39 40.05 13.03
C LYS A 339 16.70 38.72 12.34
N ASP A 340 17.80 38.66 11.59
CA ASP A 340 18.21 37.44 10.86
C ASP A 340 18.41 36.27 11.83
N ARG A 341 18.96 36.55 13.01
CA ARG A 341 19.17 35.55 14.05
C ARG A 341 17.86 35.06 14.66
N LEU A 342 16.90 35.94 14.91
CA LEU A 342 15.57 35.57 15.39
C LEU A 342 14.87 34.67 14.37
N VAL A 343 14.88 35.03 13.08
CA VAL A 343 14.35 34.19 12.01
C VAL A 343 14.99 32.80 12.05
N LYS A 344 16.32 32.73 12.14
CA LYS A 344 17.04 31.45 12.22
C LYS A 344 16.62 30.60 13.42
N LEU A 345 16.50 31.19 14.62
CA LEU A 345 16.07 30.47 15.83
C LEU A 345 14.63 29.95 15.71
N VAL A 346 13.72 30.75 15.12
CA VAL A 346 12.33 30.31 14.86
C VAL A 346 12.33 29.12 13.90
N LEU A 347 13.11 29.17 12.82
CA LEU A 347 13.24 28.07 11.86
C LEU A 347 13.83 26.80 12.49
N GLU A 348 14.81 26.94 13.39
CA GLU A 348 15.41 25.83 14.12
C GLU A 348 14.42 25.14 15.08
N ARG A 349 13.46 25.89 15.64
CA ARG A 349 12.44 25.38 16.59
C ARG A 349 11.12 24.97 15.92
N LEU A 350 10.92 25.30 14.65
CA LEU A 350 9.71 24.97 13.90
C LEU A 350 9.41 23.46 13.88
N PRO A 351 10.38 22.56 13.63
CA PRO A 351 10.12 21.12 13.58
C PRO A 351 9.58 20.56 14.91
N THR A 352 10.17 20.95 16.04
CA THR A 352 9.72 20.48 17.36
C THR A 352 8.34 21.01 17.71
N THR A 353 8.04 22.26 17.33
CA THR A 353 6.73 22.88 17.56
C THR A 353 5.63 22.16 16.76
N LEU A 354 5.90 21.73 15.52
CA LEU A 354 4.94 21.00 14.70
C LEU A 354 4.68 19.59 15.20
N VAL A 355 5.66 18.92 15.84
CA VAL A 355 5.44 17.60 16.46
C VAL A 355 4.36 17.68 17.54
N GLU A 356 4.37 18.74 18.36
CA GLU A 356 3.35 18.94 19.40
C GLU A 356 1.95 19.25 18.82
N ALA A 357 1.86 19.61 17.55
CA ALA A 357 0.62 19.88 16.83
C ALA A 357 -0.02 18.62 16.21
N GLN A 358 0.67 17.47 16.26
CA GLN A 358 0.24 16.24 15.59
C GLN A 358 -1.11 15.74 16.11
N ASP A 359 -1.36 15.82 17.41
CA ASP A 359 -2.63 15.40 18.02
C ASP A 359 -3.81 16.23 17.51
N TYR A 360 -3.63 17.55 17.37
CA TYR A 360 -4.65 18.40 16.78
C TYR A 360 -4.86 18.06 15.31
N ALA A 361 -3.79 17.93 14.52
CA ALA A 361 -3.89 17.60 13.11
C ALA A 361 -4.56 16.24 12.87
N MET A 362 -4.26 15.24 13.71
CA MET A 362 -4.90 13.93 13.65
C MET A 362 -6.41 14.01 13.82
N ASN A 363 -6.87 14.78 14.82
CA ASN A 363 -8.29 14.98 15.09
C ASN A 363 -8.99 15.86 14.04
N ALA A 364 -8.35 16.96 13.61
CA ALA A 364 -8.93 17.91 12.67
C ALA A 364 -9.07 17.33 11.26
N LEU A 365 -8.06 16.56 10.80
CA LEU A 365 -8.09 15.98 9.46
C LEU A 365 -9.05 14.79 9.35
N ASP A 366 -9.13 13.95 10.40
CA ASP A 366 -9.96 12.74 10.46
C ASP A 366 -9.88 11.94 9.15
N LEU A 367 -8.65 11.60 8.76
CA LEU A 367 -8.33 11.11 7.41
C LEU A 367 -9.01 9.78 7.10
N GLU A 368 -9.02 8.84 8.04
CA GLU A 368 -9.65 7.53 7.86
C GLU A 368 -11.14 7.70 7.52
N LYS A 369 -11.89 8.44 8.34
CA LYS A 369 -13.30 8.70 8.10
C LYS A 369 -13.53 9.46 6.79
N THR A 370 -12.71 10.46 6.50
CA THR A 370 -12.79 11.23 5.25
C THR A 370 -12.65 10.34 4.03
N ILE A 371 -11.71 9.39 4.08
CA ILE A 371 -11.49 8.43 3.01
C ILE A 371 -12.67 7.46 2.90
N ILE A 372 -13.19 6.95 4.01
CA ILE A 372 -14.36 6.06 4.03
C ILE A 372 -15.56 6.76 3.38
N ASP A 373 -15.87 7.98 3.82
CA ASP A 373 -17.01 8.75 3.31
C ASP A 373 -16.89 8.99 1.80
N LYS A 374 -15.70 9.36 1.32
CA LYS A 374 -15.45 9.58 -0.11
C LYS A 374 -15.53 8.29 -0.92
N MET A 375 -14.89 7.23 -0.45
CA MET A 375 -14.94 5.91 -1.08
C MET A 375 -16.37 5.40 -1.14
N GLY A 376 -17.20 5.67 -0.12
CA GLY A 376 -18.62 5.31 -0.09
C GLY A 376 -19.47 6.05 -1.13
N GLN A 377 -19.07 7.27 -1.50
CA GLN A 377 -19.78 8.07 -2.52
C GLN A 377 -19.46 7.66 -3.97
N LEU A 378 -18.39 6.88 -4.18
CA LEU A 378 -17.99 6.46 -5.53
C LEU A 378 -19.03 5.54 -6.19
N THR A 379 -19.15 5.59 -7.50
CA THR A 379 -19.80 4.54 -8.27
C THR A 379 -18.96 3.27 -8.28
N ASN A 380 -19.55 2.12 -8.61
CA ASN A 380 -18.79 0.87 -8.72
C ASN A 380 -17.68 0.95 -9.79
N GLU A 381 -17.89 1.75 -10.84
CA GLU A 381 -16.92 1.94 -11.92
C GLU A 381 -15.73 2.80 -11.45
N GLU A 382 -15.98 3.87 -10.71
CA GLU A 382 -14.93 4.69 -10.10
C GLU A 382 -14.15 3.90 -9.04
N TYR A 383 -14.84 3.17 -8.16
CA TYR A 383 -14.20 2.29 -7.18
C TYR A 383 -13.31 1.22 -7.85
N GLU A 384 -13.80 0.56 -8.91
CA GLU A 384 -12.98 -0.38 -9.68
C GLU A 384 -11.81 0.33 -10.37
N SER A 385 -11.97 1.57 -10.84
CA SER A 385 -10.89 2.32 -11.50
C SER A 385 -9.72 2.64 -10.57
N ILE A 386 -9.97 2.76 -9.25
CA ILE A 386 -8.94 2.98 -8.23
C ILE A 386 -8.22 1.66 -7.92
N LEU A 387 -8.98 0.58 -7.71
CA LEU A 387 -8.40 -0.68 -7.22
C LEU A 387 -7.85 -1.58 -8.33
N ARG A 388 -8.52 -1.65 -9.48
CA ARG A 388 -8.17 -2.60 -10.55
C ARG A 388 -6.76 -2.41 -11.12
N PRO A 389 -6.28 -1.18 -11.43
CA PRO A 389 -4.96 -1.01 -12.02
C PRO A 389 -3.83 -1.54 -11.12
N VAL A 390 -4.04 -1.47 -9.80
CA VAL A 390 -3.09 -1.91 -8.78
C VAL A 390 -2.89 -3.43 -8.82
N PHE A 391 -3.93 -4.20 -9.13
CA PHE A 391 -3.85 -5.66 -9.28
C PHE A 391 -3.51 -6.11 -10.70
N LYS A 392 -4.03 -5.40 -11.72
CA LYS A 392 -3.96 -5.80 -13.14
C LYS A 392 -2.53 -5.98 -13.66
N ASP A 393 -1.61 -5.16 -13.19
CA ASP A 393 -0.21 -5.18 -13.64
C ASP A 393 0.55 -6.47 -13.28
N ASP A 394 0.09 -7.18 -12.24
CA ASP A 394 0.75 -8.38 -11.74
C ASP A 394 -0.03 -9.68 -12.07
N GLU A 395 -1.25 -9.58 -12.61
CA GLU A 395 -2.09 -10.70 -13.04
C GLU A 395 -1.36 -11.71 -13.94
N PRO A 396 -0.66 -11.30 -15.02
CA PRO A 396 -0.06 -12.27 -15.94
C PRO A 396 1.07 -13.05 -15.28
N THR A 397 1.81 -12.40 -14.37
CA THR A 397 2.91 -13.04 -13.66
C THR A 397 2.37 -14.04 -12.64
N MET A 398 1.28 -13.71 -11.94
CA MET A 398 0.61 -14.64 -11.02
C MET A 398 0.11 -15.89 -11.76
N ILE A 399 -0.61 -15.70 -12.89
CA ILE A 399 -1.12 -16.83 -13.70
C ILE A 399 0.04 -17.69 -14.23
N ALA A 400 1.13 -17.07 -14.69
CA ALA A 400 2.30 -17.81 -15.20
C ALA A 400 2.99 -18.63 -14.11
N VAL A 401 3.18 -18.06 -12.92
CA VAL A 401 3.76 -18.77 -11.77
C VAL A 401 2.87 -19.94 -11.35
N GLY A 402 1.54 -19.73 -11.29
CA GLY A 402 0.57 -20.78 -11.00
C GLY A 402 0.61 -21.94 -12.01
N ALA A 403 0.69 -21.63 -13.31
CA ALA A 403 0.81 -22.63 -14.36
C ALA A 403 2.12 -23.45 -14.26
N ILE A 404 3.26 -22.79 -14.03
CA ILE A 404 4.56 -23.46 -13.88
C ILE A 404 4.56 -24.37 -12.64
N LEU A 405 4.10 -23.86 -11.49
CA LEU A 405 4.00 -24.65 -10.26
C LEU A 405 3.04 -25.83 -10.44
N GLY A 406 1.90 -25.60 -11.10
CA GLY A 406 0.95 -26.67 -11.44
C GLY A 406 1.57 -27.76 -12.29
N GLY A 407 2.35 -27.40 -13.32
CA GLY A 407 3.07 -28.36 -14.17
C GLY A 407 4.12 -29.16 -13.41
N ILE A 408 4.92 -28.51 -12.56
CA ILE A 408 5.94 -29.17 -11.71
C ILE A 408 5.27 -30.17 -10.77
N VAL A 409 4.15 -29.80 -10.17
CA VAL A 409 3.45 -30.71 -9.26
C VAL A 409 2.79 -31.85 -10.03
N GLY A 410 2.25 -31.59 -11.22
CA GLY A 410 1.74 -32.64 -12.10
C GLY A 410 2.82 -33.66 -12.46
N GLU A 411 4.05 -33.21 -12.71
CA GLU A 411 5.21 -34.08 -12.95
C GLU A 411 5.55 -34.95 -11.72
N ILE A 412 5.56 -34.36 -10.52
CA ILE A 412 5.76 -35.12 -9.28
C ILE A 412 4.65 -36.17 -9.11
N GLN A 413 3.40 -35.82 -9.46
CA GLN A 413 2.27 -36.73 -9.36
C GLN A 413 2.44 -37.96 -10.27
N VAL A 414 2.95 -37.78 -11.50
CA VAL A 414 3.28 -38.91 -12.40
C VAL A 414 4.29 -39.84 -11.73
N GLN A 415 5.40 -39.30 -11.23
CA GLN A 415 6.47 -40.11 -10.65
C GLN A 415 5.96 -40.92 -9.44
N VAL A 416 5.05 -40.35 -8.65
CA VAL A 416 4.39 -41.07 -7.54
C VAL A 416 3.50 -42.19 -8.07
N VAL A 417 2.69 -41.92 -9.10
CA VAL A 417 1.79 -42.94 -9.66
C VAL A 417 2.56 -44.06 -10.36
N GLU A 418 3.65 -43.76 -11.08
CA GLU A 418 4.50 -44.76 -11.71
C GLU A 418 5.26 -45.61 -10.67
N HIS A 419 5.69 -45.02 -9.55
CA HIS A 419 6.46 -45.75 -8.53
C HIS A 419 5.58 -46.60 -7.60
N PHE A 420 4.33 -46.19 -7.35
CA PHE A 420 3.43 -46.88 -6.41
C PHE A 420 2.25 -47.60 -7.10
N GLY A 421 2.05 -47.39 -8.40
CA GLY A 421 1.05 -48.08 -9.22
C GLY A 421 1.33 -49.57 -9.32
N ARG A 422 0.27 -50.38 -9.27
CA ARG A 422 0.37 -51.84 -9.44
C ARG A 422 -0.24 -52.23 -10.77
N GLU A 423 0.47 -53.02 -11.57
CA GLU A 423 -0.08 -53.51 -12.83
C GLU A 423 -1.23 -54.51 -12.58
N PRO A 424 -2.39 -54.33 -13.23
CA PRO A 424 -3.48 -55.29 -13.14
C PRO A 424 -3.10 -56.62 -13.82
N GLN A 425 -3.51 -57.74 -13.21
CA GLN A 425 -3.19 -59.11 -13.68
C GLN A 425 -3.71 -59.45 -15.09
N VAL A 426 -4.53 -58.60 -15.70
CA VAL A 426 -5.10 -58.82 -17.05
C VAL A 426 -4.03 -58.69 -18.14
N THR A 427 -2.98 -57.90 -17.93
CA THR A 427 -1.83 -57.81 -18.85
C THR A 427 -1.05 -59.12 -18.92
N ALA A 428 -1.00 -59.89 -17.83
CA ALA A 428 -0.37 -61.21 -17.78
C ALA A 428 -1.16 -62.27 -18.57
N LEU A 429 -2.48 -62.08 -18.76
CA LEU A 429 -3.30 -62.99 -19.56
C LEU A 429 -3.18 -62.71 -21.07
N ASN A 430 -3.05 -61.44 -21.48
CA ASN A 430 -2.85 -61.09 -22.89
C ASN A 430 -1.42 -61.41 -23.39
N THR A 431 -0.41 -61.44 -22.51
CA THR A 431 0.92 -61.97 -22.84
C THR A 431 0.95 -63.50 -22.93
N LEU A 432 0.03 -64.20 -22.26
CA LEU A 432 -0.13 -65.66 -22.38
C LEU A 432 -1.00 -66.09 -23.59
N LEU A 433 -1.81 -65.19 -24.15
CA LEU A 433 -2.64 -65.46 -25.35
C LEU A 433 -1.93 -65.12 -26.68
N HIS A 434 -0.78 -64.44 -26.61
CA HIS A 434 0.05 -64.10 -27.78
C HIS A 434 1.37 -64.90 -27.87
N HIS A 435 1.49 -66.01 -27.13
CA HIS A 435 2.57 -66.98 -27.27
C HIS A 435 2.11 -68.31 -27.87
#